data_AF-A0A1I7HYR3-F1
#
_entry.id   AF-A0A1I7HYR3-F1
#
_cell.length_a   1.000
_cell.length_b   1.000
_cell.length_c   1.000
_cell.angle_alpha   90.00
_cell.angle_beta   90.00
_cell.angle_gamma   90.00
#
_symmetry.space_group_name_H-M   'P 1'
#
loop_
_entity.id
_entity.type
_entity.pdbx_description
1 polymer ?
#
loop_
_entity_poly.entity_id
_entity_poly.type
_entity_poly.pdbx_seq_one_letter_code
_entity_poly.pdbx_strand_id
1 'polypeptide(L)'
;MSKPVTRIPATNALMTNKRRDFMSYVWGFGLALILTLVPFALVQWQATTRGSLLIIIAVLAMVQTVVHFRFFLHLGRKRKREDLLLVLFSTSLLIIMVAGTIWIMANLAERMTPI
;
A
#
# COMPACT_ATOMS: atom_id res chain seq x y z
N MET A 1 48.93 -24.25 -23.99
CA MET A 1 47.55 -24.42 -24.49
C MET A 1 46.58 -23.73 -23.51
N SER A 2 46.44 -22.40 -23.60
CA SER A 2 45.61 -21.59 -22.69
C SER A 2 44.17 -21.62 -23.16
N LYS A 3 43.28 -22.25 -22.39
CA LYS A 3 41.85 -22.33 -22.73
C LYS A 3 41.23 -20.92 -22.67
N PRO A 4 40.39 -20.54 -23.65
CA PRO A 4 39.80 -19.22 -23.69
C PRO A 4 38.81 -19.04 -22.54
N VAL A 5 39.00 -17.98 -21.78
CA VAL A 5 38.10 -17.55 -20.69
C VAL A 5 36.81 -17.01 -21.32
N THR A 6 35.77 -17.85 -21.37
CA THR A 6 34.41 -17.46 -21.76
C THR A 6 33.77 -16.60 -20.65
N ARG A 7 34.02 -15.30 -20.70
CA ARG A 7 33.28 -14.21 -20.02
C ARG A 7 32.27 -13.69 -21.07
N ILE A 8 30.95 -13.54 -20.92
CA ILE A 8 30.09 -12.97 -19.86
C ILE A 8 28.61 -13.28 -20.25
N PRO A 9 27.77 -13.84 -19.36
CA PRO A 9 26.31 -13.73 -19.50
C PRO A 9 25.63 -12.86 -18.40
N ALA A 10 26.40 -12.12 -17.59
CA ALA A 10 25.89 -11.37 -16.45
C ALA A 10 25.05 -10.13 -16.82
N THR A 11 25.39 -9.41 -17.91
CA THR A 11 24.71 -8.17 -18.32
C THR A 11 23.25 -8.41 -18.72
N ASN A 12 22.99 -9.51 -19.41
CA ASN A 12 21.70 -9.86 -20.01
C ASN A 12 20.71 -10.27 -18.89
N ALA A 13 21.21 -11.02 -17.91
CA ALA A 13 20.45 -11.48 -16.76
C ALA A 13 20.14 -10.34 -15.76
N LEU A 14 21.05 -9.37 -15.57
CA LEU A 14 20.82 -8.23 -14.69
C LEU A 14 19.80 -7.24 -15.29
N MET A 15 19.89 -6.97 -16.60
CA MET A 15 18.94 -6.09 -17.32
C MET A 15 17.49 -6.64 -17.28
N THR A 16 17.32 -7.95 -17.43
CA THR A 16 15.99 -8.60 -17.45
C THR A 16 15.34 -8.70 -16.07
N ASN A 17 16.12 -8.88 -15.00
CA ASN A 17 15.60 -8.86 -13.62
C ASN A 17 15.18 -7.45 -13.21
N LYS A 18 16.04 -6.44 -13.47
CA LYS A 18 15.75 -5.06 -13.09
C LYS A 18 14.47 -4.55 -13.76
N ARG A 19 14.23 -4.84 -15.06
CA ARG A 19 12.97 -4.45 -15.73
C ARG A 19 11.73 -5.03 -15.06
N ARG A 20 11.79 -6.26 -14.53
CA ARG A 20 10.64 -6.96 -13.93
C ARG A 20 10.21 -6.33 -12.60
N ASP A 21 11.18 -5.94 -11.79
CA ASP A 21 10.94 -5.28 -10.50
C ASP A 21 10.32 -3.88 -10.71
N PHE A 22 10.82 -3.13 -11.70
CA PHE A 22 10.26 -1.82 -12.07
C PHE A 22 8.84 -1.93 -12.62
N MET A 23 8.56 -2.91 -13.49
CA MET A 23 7.22 -3.11 -14.05
C MET A 23 6.20 -3.47 -12.94
N SER A 24 6.61 -4.27 -11.95
CA SER A 24 5.76 -4.57 -10.80
C SER A 24 5.42 -3.31 -10.02
N TYR A 25 6.40 -2.44 -9.74
CA TYR A 25 6.21 -1.19 -9.01
C TYR A 25 5.26 -0.22 -9.74
N VAL A 26 5.43 -0.10 -11.06
CA VAL A 26 4.59 0.75 -11.91
C VAL A 26 3.15 0.24 -11.98
N TRP A 27 2.95 -1.08 -12.03
CA TRP A 27 1.60 -1.65 -12.10
C TRP A 27 0.75 -1.31 -10.87
N GLY A 28 1.35 -1.28 -9.68
CA GLY A 28 0.60 -0.90 -8.49
C GLY A 28 0.52 0.55 -8.17
N PHE A 29 1.50 1.32 -8.61
CA PHE A 29 1.33 2.74 -8.68
C PHE A 29 0.10 3.07 -9.54
N GLY A 30 -0.06 2.40 -10.69
CA GLY A 30 -1.26 2.49 -11.52
C GLY A 30 -2.54 2.06 -10.80
N LEU A 31 -2.53 0.91 -10.12
CA LEU A 31 -3.71 0.41 -9.40
C LEU A 31 -4.14 1.32 -8.25
N ALA A 32 -3.17 1.84 -7.47
CA ALA A 32 -3.43 2.80 -6.40
C ALA A 32 -3.97 4.11 -6.96
N LEU A 33 -3.41 4.60 -8.07
CA LEU A 33 -3.85 5.83 -8.74
C LEU A 33 -5.31 5.72 -9.19
N ILE A 34 -5.67 4.62 -9.87
CA ILE A 34 -7.04 4.34 -10.33
C ILE A 34 -7.99 4.30 -9.13
N LEU A 35 -7.62 3.61 -8.05
CA LEU A 35 -8.45 3.48 -6.87
C LEU A 35 -8.64 4.80 -6.12
N THR A 36 -7.72 5.78 -6.24
CA THR A 36 -7.94 7.18 -5.80
C THR A 36 -8.72 8.05 -6.78
N LEU A 37 -8.65 7.78 -8.08
CA LEU A 37 -9.40 8.54 -9.09
C LEU A 37 -10.91 8.24 -9.02
N VAL A 38 -11.29 6.98 -8.79
CA VAL A 38 -12.70 6.56 -8.63
C VAL A 38 -13.47 7.36 -7.56
N PRO A 39 -13.01 7.47 -6.30
CA PRO A 39 -13.73 8.19 -5.25
C PRO A 39 -13.77 9.69 -5.53
N PHE A 40 -12.70 10.26 -6.10
CA PHE A 40 -12.68 11.67 -6.50
C PHE A 40 -13.70 11.98 -7.60
N ALA A 41 -13.79 11.13 -8.62
CA ALA A 41 -14.81 11.26 -9.66
C ALA A 41 -16.22 11.12 -9.10
N LEU A 42 -16.42 10.17 -8.17
CA LEU A 42 -17.71 9.94 -7.53
C LEU A 42 -18.18 11.12 -6.67
N VAL A 43 -17.25 11.77 -5.96
CA VAL A 43 -17.51 13.01 -5.20
C VAL A 43 -17.84 14.17 -6.14
N GLN A 44 -17.06 14.35 -7.21
CA GLN A 44 -17.21 15.48 -8.13
C GLN A 44 -18.54 15.47 -8.87
N TRP A 45 -19.04 14.30 -9.26
CA TRP A 45 -20.32 14.17 -9.96
C TRP A 45 -21.54 14.17 -9.03
N GLN A 46 -21.34 14.21 -7.69
CA GLN A 46 -22.42 14.14 -6.69
C GLN A 46 -23.47 13.06 -7.02
N ALA A 47 -23.03 11.92 -7.56
CA ALA A 47 -23.90 10.95 -8.20
C ALA A 47 -24.85 10.22 -7.23
N THR A 48 -24.72 10.45 -5.91
CA THR A 48 -25.54 9.82 -4.88
C THR A 48 -25.80 10.76 -3.70
N THR A 49 -26.83 10.44 -2.91
CA THR A 49 -27.20 11.12 -1.66
C THR A 49 -26.02 11.16 -0.67
N ARG A 50 -25.86 12.27 0.08
CA ARG A 50 -24.73 12.52 0.99
C ARG A 50 -24.40 11.35 1.93
N GLY A 51 -25.40 10.63 2.44
CA GLY A 51 -25.21 9.46 3.30
C GLY A 51 -24.53 8.27 2.60
N SER A 52 -25.01 7.87 1.42
CA SER A 52 -24.39 6.78 0.64
C SER A 52 -22.99 7.17 0.16
N LEU A 53 -22.76 8.44 -0.16
CA LEU A 53 -21.47 8.93 -0.63
C LEU A 53 -20.38 8.76 0.44
N LEU A 54 -20.70 9.08 1.69
CA LEU A 54 -19.78 8.89 2.84
C LEU A 54 -19.42 7.41 3.04
N ILE A 55 -20.40 6.51 2.96
CA ILE A 55 -20.17 5.07 3.13
C ILE A 55 -19.27 4.54 2.01
N ILE A 56 -19.54 4.90 0.75
CA ILE A 56 -18.74 4.43 -0.39
C ILE A 56 -17.29 4.92 -0.28
N ILE A 57 -17.08 6.19 0.11
CA ILE A 57 -15.73 6.73 0.30
C ILE A 57 -15.01 6.05 1.46
N ALA A 58 -15.70 5.79 2.57
CA ALA A 58 -15.10 5.08 3.71
C ALA A 58 -14.63 3.67 3.32
N VAL A 59 -15.46 2.93 2.57
CA VAL A 59 -15.10 1.60 2.04
C VAL A 59 -13.91 1.71 1.08
N LEU A 60 -13.96 2.65 0.14
CA LEU A 60 -12.86 2.84 -0.81
C LEU A 60 -11.55 3.25 -0.12
N ALA A 61 -11.61 4.10 0.92
CA ALA A 61 -10.45 4.50 1.71
C ALA A 61 -9.84 3.31 2.47
N MET A 62 -10.68 2.38 2.95
CA MET A 62 -10.21 1.16 3.59
C MET A 62 -9.50 0.24 2.59
N VAL A 63 -10.07 0.05 1.38
CA VAL A 63 -9.42 -0.69 0.29
C VAL A 63 -8.13 0.00 -0.15
N GLN A 64 -8.11 1.33 -0.24
CA GLN A 64 -6.94 2.13 -0.60
C GLN A 64 -5.79 1.91 0.39
N THR A 65 -6.11 1.89 1.69
CA THR A 65 -5.15 1.61 2.75
C THR A 65 -4.51 0.23 2.54
N VAL A 66 -5.31 -0.81 2.28
CA VAL A 66 -4.81 -2.16 2.02
C VAL A 66 -3.95 -2.25 0.77
N VAL A 67 -4.33 -1.57 -0.32
CA VAL A 67 -3.54 -1.53 -1.57
C VAL A 67 -2.22 -0.81 -1.34
N HIS A 68 -2.23 0.33 -0.65
CA HIS A 68 -1.02 1.08 -0.32
C HIS A 68 -0.06 0.23 0.53
N PHE A 69 -0.58 -0.46 1.56
CA PHE A 69 0.19 -1.45 2.28
C PHE A 69 0.66 -2.58 1.38
N ARG A 70 -0.13 -3.16 0.47
CA ARG A 70 0.37 -4.25 -0.40
C ARG A 70 1.46 -3.80 -1.38
N PHE A 71 1.35 -2.58 -1.91
CA PHE A 71 2.21 -2.09 -2.97
C PHE A 71 3.47 -1.40 -2.47
N PHE A 72 3.35 -0.59 -1.43
CA PHE A 72 4.48 0.12 -0.85
C PHE A 72 5.34 -0.81 0.01
N LEU A 73 4.71 -1.84 0.60
CA LEU A 73 5.35 -2.83 1.45
C LEU A 73 5.84 -4.06 0.68
N HIS A 74 5.90 -3.97 -0.65
CA HIS A 74 6.53 -4.95 -1.51
C HIS A 74 8.06 -4.91 -1.32
N LEU A 75 8.52 -5.33 -0.14
CA LEU A 75 9.90 -5.74 0.05
C LEU A 75 10.11 -6.90 -0.92
N GLY A 76 10.94 -6.64 -1.93
CA GLY A 76 11.05 -7.45 -3.14
C GLY A 76 11.09 -8.95 -2.88
N ARG A 77 10.58 -9.69 -3.85
CA ARG A 77 10.46 -11.17 -3.96
C ARG A 77 11.74 -11.99 -3.67
N LYS A 78 12.82 -11.34 -3.18
CA LYS A 78 14.13 -11.90 -2.84
C LYS A 78 14.62 -11.54 -1.43
N ARG A 79 13.79 -11.01 -0.52
CA ARG A 79 14.21 -10.68 0.85
C ARG A 79 13.95 -11.81 1.84
N LYS A 80 14.89 -11.95 2.78
CA LYS A 80 14.90 -12.94 3.85
C LYS A 80 13.64 -12.83 4.71
N ARG A 81 13.23 -13.91 5.36
CA ARG A 81 12.04 -13.96 6.23
C ARG A 81 12.03 -12.86 7.31
N GLU A 82 13.21 -12.42 7.74
CA GLU A 82 13.42 -11.36 8.72
C GLU A 82 12.79 -10.02 8.30
N ASP A 83 12.93 -9.65 7.02
CA ASP A 83 12.45 -8.38 6.49
C ASP A 83 10.92 -8.34 6.39
N LEU A 84 10.29 -9.46 6.05
CA LEU A 84 8.83 -9.58 6.05
C LEU A 84 8.27 -9.46 7.48
N LEU A 85 8.97 -10.04 8.45
CA LEU A 85 8.57 -9.99 9.86
C LEU A 85 8.66 -8.58 10.44
N LEU A 86 9.76 -7.86 10.18
CA LEU A 86 9.96 -6.47 10.62
C LEU A 86 8.84 -5.55 10.13
N VAL A 87 8.43 -5.75 8.89
CA VAL A 87 7.49 -4.84 8.25
C VAL A 87 6.03 -5.20 8.58
N LEU A 88 5.73 -6.48 8.76
CA LEU A 88 4.45 -6.91 9.35
C LEU A 88 4.31 -6.43 10.80
N PHE A 89 5.40 -6.47 11.58
CA PHE A 89 5.45 -5.95 12.94
C PHE A 89 5.19 -4.44 12.99
N SER A 90 5.91 -3.66 12.18
CA SER A 90 5.72 -2.20 12.08
C SER A 90 4.30 -1.83 11.64
N THR A 91 3.73 -2.56 10.68
CA THR A 91 2.34 -2.32 10.22
C THR A 91 1.33 -2.64 11.32
N SER A 92 1.53 -3.73 12.07
CA SER A 92 0.66 -4.10 13.19
C SER A 92 0.67 -3.03 14.29
N LEU A 93 1.86 -2.51 14.63
CA LEU A 93 1.99 -1.38 15.56
C LEU A 93 1.22 -0.15 15.08
N LEU A 94 1.29 0.16 13.78
CA LEU A 94 0.59 1.30 13.18
C LEU A 94 -0.94 1.13 13.29
N ILE A 95 -1.46 -0.07 13.02
CA ILE A 95 -2.89 -0.40 13.19
C ILE A 95 -3.33 -0.19 14.64
N ILE A 96 -2.57 -0.73 15.59
CA ILE A 96 -2.89 -0.61 17.02
C ILE A 96 -2.83 0.86 17.45
N MET A 97 -1.84 1.61 16.99
CA MET A 97 -1.69 3.03 17.33
C MET A 97 -2.86 3.87 16.80
N VAL A 98 -3.28 3.67 15.55
CA VAL A 98 -4.42 4.40 14.96
C VAL A 98 -5.74 3.99 15.63
N ALA A 99 -6.00 2.69 15.77
CA ALA A 99 -7.21 2.21 16.43
C ALA A 99 -7.29 2.68 17.89
N GLY A 100 -6.18 2.60 18.62
CA GLY A 100 -6.05 3.11 19.99
C GLY A 100 -6.28 4.61 20.07
N THR A 101 -5.73 5.39 19.14
CA THR A 101 -5.92 6.85 19.10
C THR A 101 -7.38 7.21 18.87
N ILE A 102 -8.05 6.56 17.91
CA ILE A 102 -9.47 6.79 17.64
C ILE A 102 -10.32 6.40 18.86
N TRP A 103 -10.04 5.25 19.47
CA TRP A 103 -10.76 4.80 20.67
C TRP A 103 -10.60 5.77 21.85
N ILE A 104 -9.37 6.18 22.13
CA ILE A 104 -9.07 7.12 23.22
C ILE A 104 -9.74 8.47 22.97
N MET A 105 -9.65 9.01 21.75
CA MET A 105 -10.26 10.28 21.41
C MET A 105 -11.79 10.22 21.46
N ALA A 106 -12.40 9.12 21.01
CA ALA A 106 -13.85 8.93 21.12
C ALA A 106 -14.32 8.87 22.58
N ASN A 107 -13.66 8.07 23.41
CA ASN A 107 -13.96 7.98 24.84
C ASN A 107 -13.72 9.32 25.56
N LEU A 108 -12.66 10.04 25.20
CA LEU A 108 -12.39 11.37 25.77
C LEU A 108 -13.46 12.37 25.35
N ALA A 109 -13.90 12.35 24.08
CA ALA A 109 -14.95 13.21 23.58
C ALA A 109 -16.26 12.99 24.33
N GLU A 110 -16.70 11.73 24.52
CA GLU A 110 -17.88 11.39 25.32
C GLU A 110 -17.80 11.89 26.76
N ARG A 111 -16.60 11.86 27.37
CA ARG A 111 -16.37 12.30 28.75
C ARG A 111 -16.24 13.83 28.89
N MET A 112 -15.87 14.52 27.82
CA MET A 112 -15.66 15.98 27.79
C MET A 112 -16.85 16.76 27.23
N THR A 113 -17.82 16.10 26.58
CA THR A 113 -19.12 16.68 26.27
C THR A 113 -20.06 16.45 27.45
N PRO A 114 -20.20 17.40 28.40
CA PRO A 114 -21.30 17.32 29.36
C PRO A 114 -22.61 17.40 28.58
N ILE A 115 -23.52 16.49 28.90
CA ILE A 115 -24.93 16.58 28.52
C ILE A 115 -25.57 17.87 29.05
#